data_AF-M6HW53-F1
#
_entry.id   AF-M6HW53-F1
#
_cell.length_a   1.000
_cell.length_b   1.000
_cell.length_c   1.000
_cell.angle_alpha   90.00
_cell.angle_beta   90.00
_cell.angle_gamma   90.00
#
_symmetry.space_group_name_H-M   'P 1'
#
loop_
_entity.id
_entity.type
_entity.pdbx_description
1 polymer ?
#
loop_
_entity_poly.entity_id
_entity_poly.type
_entity_poly.pdbx_seq_one_letter_code
_entity_poly.pdbx_strand_id
1 'polypeptide(L)'
;MAFILAALYIILFFWNKKRISLRILIPISILFPLLLIGSILFTPLETASRYFNAETLLIRFSLWNFHFQSVLQNFPLFGIGLDADSLLAHLPGTNSERVGYEDFYRFLHSFRSYPQAHNLYVETFTSLGILGSLLFLWIGIYLLFITYLMLTSKSKEVTNSGIFISGVLVFVAVHEFFDYNLGEQHFFIPVVLSLSLIRIKLSFPIRKFKQNLSFKTVYMIVLILLGFLSFQLIWEQRLKNLILASTQDEIELDNFLIYKEKKPSGNRKKFSHPFEEILKNQFWIRSEENIVLASLILRKSPDYQDLVESLLNRCVIKNPYSSVCWKEKADVLSKKDQNVTRELEEGKKTDPFHIIFTE
;
A
#
# COMPACT_ATOMS: atom_id res chain seq x y z
N MET A 1 2.18 3.49 -23.42
CA MET A 1 0.90 4.16 -23.76
C MET A 1 0.75 5.53 -23.07
N ALA A 2 0.82 5.62 -21.74
CA ALA A 2 0.65 6.89 -20.99
C ALA A 2 1.56 8.04 -21.47
N PHE A 3 2.85 7.78 -21.72
CA PHE A 3 3.78 8.79 -22.26
C PHE A 3 3.37 9.31 -23.65
N ILE A 4 2.91 8.43 -24.53
CA ILE A 4 2.47 8.79 -25.89
C ILE A 4 1.21 9.66 -25.82
N LEU A 5 0.27 9.30 -24.94
CA LEU A 5 -0.95 10.07 -24.69
C LEU A 5 -0.63 11.46 -24.13
N ALA A 6 0.29 11.55 -23.17
CA ALA A 6 0.74 12.82 -22.61
C ALA A 6 1.44 13.70 -23.67
N ALA A 7 2.32 13.12 -24.48
CA ALA A 7 3.00 13.83 -25.57
C ALA A 7 2.01 14.32 -26.64
N LEU A 8 1.08 13.47 -27.07
CA LEU A 8 0.01 13.83 -28.01
C LEU A 8 -0.90 14.92 -27.44
N TYR A 9 -1.27 14.83 -26.17
CA TYR A 9 -2.05 15.86 -25.47
C TYR A 9 -1.34 17.22 -25.57
N ILE A 10 -0.04 17.25 -25.28
CA ILE A 10 0.77 18.47 -25.35
C ILE A 10 0.82 19.01 -26.79
N ILE A 11 1.06 18.15 -27.79
CA ILE A 11 1.14 18.52 -29.21
C ILE A 11 -0.19 19.10 -29.71
N LEU A 12 -1.32 18.42 -29.41
CA LEU A 12 -2.66 18.86 -29.79
C LEU A 12 -3.01 20.21 -29.17
N PHE A 13 -2.56 20.45 -27.93
CA PHE A 13 -2.75 21.74 -27.27
C PHE A 13 -2.01 22.88 -28.00
N PHE A 14 -0.77 22.65 -28.44
CA PHE A 14 0.00 23.65 -29.19
C PHE A 14 -0.56 23.92 -30.59
N TRP A 15 -1.22 22.95 -31.21
CA TRP A 15 -1.78 23.07 -32.55
C TRP A 15 -3.05 23.94 -32.56
N ASN A 16 -3.89 23.87 -31.53
CA ASN A 16 -5.21 24.52 -31.54
C ASN A 16 -5.22 25.90 -30.83
N LYS A 17 -4.71 26.92 -31.54
CA LYS A 17 -4.52 28.28 -30.98
C LYS A 17 -5.81 29.07 -30.69
N LYS A 18 -6.97 28.76 -31.29
CA LYS A 18 -8.07 29.75 -31.41
C LYS A 18 -9.30 29.61 -30.51
N ARG A 19 -9.54 28.52 -29.75
CA ARG A 19 -10.76 28.42 -28.89
C ARG A 19 -10.53 27.68 -27.57
N ILE A 20 -10.78 28.36 -26.44
CA ILE A 20 -10.52 27.87 -25.07
C ILE A 20 -11.45 26.72 -24.64
N SER A 21 -12.73 26.69 -25.04
CA SER A 21 -13.62 25.57 -24.66
C SER A 21 -13.27 24.27 -25.39
N LEU A 22 -12.82 24.38 -26.65
CA LEU A 22 -12.30 23.26 -27.43
C LEU A 22 -10.93 22.76 -26.92
N ARG A 23 -10.17 23.56 -26.14
CA ARG A 23 -8.90 23.13 -25.55
C ARG A 23 -9.04 22.11 -24.41
N ILE A 24 -10.22 21.94 -23.84
CA ILE A 24 -10.48 21.02 -22.70
C ILE A 24 -11.38 19.86 -23.13
N LEU A 25 -12.37 20.14 -23.98
CA LEU A 25 -13.27 19.12 -24.49
C LEU A 25 -12.57 18.18 -25.48
N ILE A 26 -11.76 18.72 -26.40
CA ILE A 26 -11.07 17.92 -27.42
C ILE A 26 -10.09 16.92 -26.79
N PRO A 27 -9.23 17.27 -25.83
CA PRO A 27 -8.31 16.29 -25.27
C PRO A 27 -9.02 15.17 -24.52
N ILE A 28 -10.12 15.43 -23.80
CA ILE A 28 -10.91 14.39 -23.10
C ILE A 28 -11.61 13.49 -24.13
N SER A 29 -12.22 14.07 -25.16
CA SER A 29 -12.92 13.33 -26.22
C SER A 29 -11.98 12.60 -27.19
N ILE A 30 -10.71 13.02 -27.31
CA ILE A 30 -9.67 12.33 -28.09
C ILE A 30 -8.87 11.33 -27.22
N LEU A 31 -8.78 11.52 -25.90
CA LEU A 31 -8.11 10.59 -24.99
C LEU A 31 -8.72 9.18 -25.07
N PHE A 32 -10.04 9.10 -25.16
CA PHE A 32 -10.79 7.85 -25.22
C PHE A 32 -10.49 7.03 -26.50
N PRO A 33 -10.59 7.60 -27.72
CA PRO A 33 -10.18 6.90 -28.93
C PRO A 33 -8.65 6.73 -29.04
N LEU A 34 -7.81 7.61 -28.49
CA LEU A 34 -6.36 7.39 -28.48
C LEU A 34 -5.90 6.32 -27.49
N LEU A 35 -6.62 6.12 -26.39
CA LEU A 35 -6.45 4.96 -25.51
C LEU A 35 -6.78 3.67 -26.27
N LEU A 36 -7.88 3.69 -27.04
CA LEU A 36 -8.32 2.57 -27.87
C LEU A 36 -7.38 2.28 -29.05
N ILE A 37 -6.88 3.32 -29.71
CA ILE A 37 -5.99 3.22 -30.88
C ILE A 37 -4.55 2.93 -30.42
N GLY A 38 -4.11 3.53 -29.33
CA GLY A 38 -2.79 3.33 -28.74
C GLY A 38 -2.57 1.91 -28.21
N SER A 39 -3.62 1.28 -27.68
CA SER A 39 -3.62 -0.14 -27.29
C SER A 39 -3.68 -1.12 -28.47
N ILE A 40 -4.06 -0.64 -29.68
CA ILE A 40 -4.11 -1.48 -30.88
C ILE A 40 -2.84 -1.33 -31.73
N LEU A 41 -2.25 -0.13 -31.83
CA LEU A 41 -1.14 0.17 -32.74
C LEU A 41 0.26 -0.01 -32.16
N PHE A 42 0.45 0.13 -30.84
CA PHE A 42 1.80 0.18 -30.23
C PHE A 42 2.13 -1.00 -29.33
N THR A 43 1.20 -1.93 -29.13
CA THR A 43 1.46 -3.20 -28.47
C THR A 43 1.53 -4.29 -29.52
N PRO A 44 2.62 -5.09 -29.58
CA PRO A 44 2.67 -6.27 -30.44
C PRO A 44 1.42 -7.11 -30.22
N LEU A 45 0.85 -7.67 -31.29
CA LEU A 45 -0.45 -8.38 -31.23
C LEU A 45 -0.47 -9.47 -30.15
N GLU A 46 0.65 -10.18 -29.96
CA GLU A 46 0.85 -11.19 -28.91
C GLU A 46 0.86 -10.62 -27.49
N THR A 47 1.35 -9.39 -27.32
CA THR A 47 1.38 -8.70 -26.03
C THR A 47 0.00 -8.11 -25.72
N ALA A 48 -0.63 -7.48 -26.71
CA ALA A 48 -1.99 -6.96 -26.60
C ALA A 48 -3.00 -8.07 -26.28
N SER A 49 -2.90 -9.23 -26.94
CA SER A 49 -3.79 -10.38 -26.69
C SER A 49 -3.64 -10.97 -25.28
N ARG A 50 -2.44 -10.91 -24.67
CA ARG A 50 -2.22 -11.32 -23.28
C ARG A 50 -2.80 -10.32 -22.27
N TYR A 51 -2.60 -9.02 -22.49
CA TYR A 51 -3.07 -7.97 -21.57
C TYR A 51 -4.57 -7.69 -21.67
N PHE A 52 -5.15 -7.81 -22.87
CA PHE A 52 -6.57 -7.64 -23.14
C PHE A 52 -7.30 -8.98 -23.31
N ASN A 53 -6.71 -10.08 -22.82
CA ASN A 53 -7.45 -11.34 -22.70
C ASN A 53 -8.67 -11.10 -21.80
N ALA A 54 -9.85 -11.44 -22.31
CA ALA A 54 -11.11 -11.29 -21.59
C ALA A 54 -11.06 -12.01 -20.24
N GLU A 55 -10.44 -13.20 -20.16
CA GLU A 55 -10.30 -13.95 -18.91
C GLU A 55 -9.44 -13.20 -17.88
N THR A 56 -8.29 -12.66 -18.29
CA THR A 56 -7.41 -11.87 -17.42
C THR A 56 -8.10 -10.61 -16.91
N LEU A 57 -8.87 -9.92 -17.77
CA LEU A 57 -9.62 -8.73 -17.37
C LEU A 57 -10.77 -9.07 -16.42
N LEU A 58 -11.47 -10.19 -16.65
CA LEU A 58 -12.51 -10.68 -15.76
C LEU A 58 -11.96 -11.00 -14.37
N ILE A 59 -10.80 -11.67 -14.28
CA ILE A 59 -10.13 -11.93 -13.00
C ILE A 59 -9.79 -10.61 -12.29
N ARG A 60 -9.25 -9.61 -13.01
CA ARG A 60 -8.97 -8.29 -12.42
C ARG A 60 -10.23 -7.61 -11.87
N PHE A 61 -11.32 -7.59 -12.63
CA PHE A 61 -12.59 -7.01 -12.16
C PHE A 61 -13.18 -7.80 -10.98
N SER A 62 -13.01 -9.11 -10.98
CA SER A 62 -13.41 -10.00 -9.87
C SER A 62 -12.66 -9.63 -8.59
N LEU A 63 -11.33 -9.48 -8.66
CA LEU A 63 -10.50 -9.02 -7.55
C LEU A 63 -10.88 -7.60 -7.11
N TRP A 64 -11.06 -6.64 -8.03
CA TRP A 64 -11.50 -5.29 -7.66
C TRP A 64 -12.84 -5.30 -6.92
N ASN A 65 -13.79 -6.09 -7.39
CA ASN A 65 -15.08 -6.22 -6.73
C ASN A 65 -14.92 -6.82 -5.33
N PHE A 66 -14.04 -7.80 -5.15
CA PHE A 66 -13.70 -8.34 -3.83
C PHE A 66 -13.15 -7.26 -2.89
N HIS A 67 -12.23 -6.40 -3.36
CA HIS A 67 -11.73 -5.24 -2.61
C HIS A 67 -12.87 -4.28 -2.21
N PHE A 68 -13.71 -3.86 -3.18
CA PHE A 68 -14.84 -2.96 -2.92
C PHE A 68 -15.83 -3.55 -1.92
N GLN A 69 -16.24 -4.81 -2.09
CA GLN A 69 -17.18 -5.48 -1.20
C GLN A 69 -16.60 -5.58 0.22
N SER A 70 -15.33 -5.93 0.35
CA SER A 70 -14.66 -6.07 1.64
C SER A 70 -14.61 -4.73 2.41
N VAL A 71 -14.35 -3.61 1.74
CA VAL A 71 -14.41 -2.29 2.36
C VAL A 71 -15.83 -1.91 2.72
N LEU A 72 -16.77 -2.02 1.78
CA LEU A 72 -18.14 -1.53 1.97
C LEU A 72 -18.88 -2.28 3.09
N GLN A 73 -18.58 -3.55 3.28
CA GLN A 73 -19.22 -4.39 4.30
C GLN A 73 -18.59 -4.23 5.69
N ASN A 74 -17.28 -3.93 5.78
CA ASN A 74 -16.56 -3.93 7.05
C ASN A 74 -16.17 -2.53 7.52
N PHE A 75 -15.57 -1.72 6.64
CA PHE A 75 -14.99 -0.41 6.99
C PHE A 75 -15.26 0.66 5.91
N PRO A 76 -16.53 1.00 5.61
CA PRO A 76 -16.88 1.79 4.44
C PRO A 76 -16.30 3.22 4.45
N LEU A 77 -16.21 3.85 5.61
CA LEU A 77 -15.78 5.25 5.71
C LEU A 77 -14.27 5.44 5.65
N PHE A 78 -13.52 4.55 6.31
CA PHE A 78 -12.08 4.71 6.56
C PHE A 78 -11.20 3.68 5.85
N GLY A 79 -11.80 2.69 5.19
CA GLY A 79 -11.06 1.62 4.55
C GLY A 79 -10.46 0.66 5.57
N ILE A 80 -9.69 -0.28 5.07
CA ILE A 80 -9.08 -1.37 5.86
C ILE A 80 -7.81 -0.88 6.57
N GLY A 81 -7.14 0.15 6.05
CA GLY A 81 -5.91 0.71 6.60
C GLY A 81 -4.76 0.68 5.59
N LEU A 82 -3.58 1.09 6.04
CA LEU A 82 -2.35 0.95 5.26
C LEU A 82 -1.98 -0.55 5.19
N ASP A 83 -1.40 -0.99 4.07
CA ASP A 83 -1.13 -2.41 3.79
C ASP A 83 -2.41 -3.27 3.68
N ALA A 84 -3.42 -2.72 2.99
CA ALA A 84 -4.74 -3.31 2.90
C ALA A 84 -4.76 -4.69 2.21
N ASP A 85 -3.84 -4.96 1.29
CA ASP A 85 -3.76 -6.23 0.57
C ASP A 85 -3.46 -7.42 1.51
N SER A 86 -2.54 -7.21 2.47
CA SER A 86 -2.25 -8.18 3.53
C SER A 86 -3.46 -8.35 4.46
N LEU A 87 -4.04 -7.25 4.91
CA LEU A 87 -5.19 -7.27 5.83
C LEU A 87 -6.44 -7.90 5.22
N LEU A 88 -6.66 -7.76 3.90
CA LEU A 88 -7.75 -8.40 3.17
C LEU A 88 -7.71 -9.93 3.27
N ALA A 89 -6.51 -10.52 3.25
CA ALA A 89 -6.34 -11.96 3.35
C ALA A 89 -6.70 -12.51 4.75
N HIS A 90 -6.71 -11.64 5.77
CA HIS A 90 -6.99 -12.03 7.17
C HIS A 90 -8.31 -11.46 7.71
N LEU A 91 -9.12 -10.85 6.85
CA LEU A 91 -10.30 -10.10 7.26
C LEU A 91 -11.45 -11.06 7.65
N PRO A 92 -11.95 -10.98 8.91
CA PRO A 92 -12.95 -11.92 9.38
C PRO A 92 -14.29 -11.74 8.66
N GLY A 93 -15.05 -12.83 8.56
CA GLY A 93 -16.36 -12.82 7.88
C GLY A 93 -16.27 -12.84 6.35
N THR A 94 -15.07 -12.98 5.79
CA THR A 94 -14.87 -13.31 4.37
C THR A 94 -15.28 -14.76 4.13
N ASN A 95 -16.14 -14.99 3.13
CA ASN A 95 -16.68 -16.31 2.81
C ASN A 95 -16.69 -16.58 1.29
N SER A 96 -16.90 -17.84 0.93
CA SER A 96 -16.92 -18.31 -0.46
C SER A 96 -18.08 -17.78 -1.31
N GLU A 97 -19.09 -17.15 -0.69
CA GLU A 97 -20.22 -16.53 -1.38
C GLU A 97 -19.87 -15.14 -1.94
N ARG A 98 -18.78 -14.51 -1.48
CA ARG A 98 -18.34 -13.20 -1.98
C ARG A 98 -17.83 -13.33 -3.42
N VAL A 99 -18.21 -12.36 -4.25
CA VAL A 99 -17.74 -12.30 -5.63
C VAL A 99 -16.25 -12.02 -5.64
N GLY A 100 -15.50 -12.86 -6.35
CA GLY A 100 -14.03 -12.80 -6.41
C GLY A 100 -13.30 -13.54 -5.30
N TYR A 101 -14.01 -14.16 -4.35
CA TYR A 101 -13.38 -15.02 -3.33
C TYR A 101 -12.55 -16.14 -3.95
N GLU A 102 -13.10 -16.87 -4.92
CA GLU A 102 -12.43 -18.02 -5.53
C GLU A 102 -11.17 -17.60 -6.30
N ASP A 103 -11.22 -16.48 -7.01
CA ASP A 103 -10.07 -15.94 -7.73
C ASP A 103 -8.98 -15.47 -6.75
N PHE A 104 -9.38 -14.81 -5.66
CA PHE A 104 -8.48 -14.40 -4.58
C PHE A 104 -7.84 -15.60 -3.89
N TYR A 105 -8.63 -16.62 -3.55
CA TYR A 105 -8.17 -17.89 -2.96
C TYR A 105 -7.15 -18.59 -3.88
N ARG A 106 -7.49 -18.77 -5.15
CA ARG A 106 -6.59 -19.41 -6.13
C ARG A 106 -5.29 -18.65 -6.28
N PHE A 107 -5.34 -17.31 -6.30
CA PHE A 107 -4.15 -16.49 -6.41
C PHE A 107 -3.22 -16.68 -5.19
N LEU A 108 -3.78 -16.59 -3.98
CA LEU A 108 -3.04 -16.80 -2.72
C LEU A 108 -2.34 -18.16 -2.70
N HIS A 109 -3.06 -19.24 -3.05
CA HIS A 109 -2.52 -20.60 -2.99
C HIS A 109 -1.58 -20.95 -4.16
N SER A 110 -1.74 -20.29 -5.31
CA SER A 110 -0.87 -20.55 -6.48
C SER A 110 0.43 -19.76 -6.43
N PHE A 111 0.36 -18.46 -6.10
CA PHE A 111 1.50 -17.56 -6.13
C PHE A 111 2.15 -17.34 -4.76
N ARG A 112 1.44 -17.73 -3.68
CA ARG A 112 1.87 -17.50 -2.29
C ARG A 112 2.11 -16.02 -2.01
N SER A 113 1.33 -15.11 -2.59
CA SER A 113 1.48 -13.67 -2.39
C SER A 113 0.12 -12.98 -2.32
N TYR A 114 0.07 -11.82 -1.66
CA TYR A 114 -1.16 -11.03 -1.57
C TYR A 114 -1.56 -10.50 -2.96
N PRO A 115 -2.80 -10.74 -3.43
CA PRO A 115 -3.29 -10.19 -4.67
C PRO A 115 -3.44 -8.67 -4.52
N GLN A 116 -2.64 -7.90 -5.24
CA GLN A 116 -2.79 -6.45 -5.30
C GLN A 116 -3.87 -6.08 -6.31
N ALA A 117 -4.58 -4.98 -6.07
CA ALA A 117 -5.58 -4.52 -7.04
C ALA A 117 -4.91 -4.01 -8.33
N HIS A 118 -3.65 -3.56 -8.27
CA HIS A 118 -2.93 -2.98 -9.40
C HIS A 118 -3.73 -1.85 -10.04
N ASN A 119 -4.27 -0.98 -9.18
CA ASN A 119 -5.06 0.17 -9.57
C ASN A 119 -5.14 1.14 -8.39
N LEU A 120 -4.53 2.32 -8.53
CA LEU A 120 -4.44 3.29 -7.44
C LEU A 120 -5.80 3.69 -6.88
N TYR A 121 -6.84 3.77 -7.71
CA TYR A 121 -8.18 4.16 -7.25
C TYR A 121 -8.79 3.09 -6.37
N VAL A 122 -8.64 1.82 -6.76
CA VAL A 122 -9.10 0.66 -5.97
C VAL A 122 -8.26 0.53 -4.71
N GLU A 123 -6.94 0.67 -4.78
CA GLU A 123 -6.04 0.61 -3.62
C GLU A 123 -6.29 1.75 -2.63
N THR A 124 -6.50 2.97 -3.13
CA THR A 124 -6.86 4.12 -2.30
C THR A 124 -8.19 3.89 -1.60
N PHE A 125 -9.19 3.35 -2.31
CA PHE A 125 -10.47 3.00 -1.72
C PHE A 125 -10.35 1.87 -0.70
N THR A 126 -9.56 0.85 -1.01
CA THR A 126 -9.29 -0.29 -0.13
C THR A 126 -8.65 0.18 1.17
N SER A 127 -7.65 1.05 1.06
CA SER A 127 -6.85 1.52 2.18
C SER A 127 -7.56 2.59 3.02
N LEU A 128 -8.27 3.54 2.37
CA LEU A 128 -8.77 4.75 3.03
C LEU A 128 -10.29 4.94 2.96
N GLY A 129 -11.01 4.03 2.31
CA GLY A 129 -12.48 4.03 2.22
C GLY A 129 -13.05 5.24 1.48
N ILE A 130 -14.36 5.47 1.67
CA ILE A 130 -15.09 6.54 0.99
C ILE A 130 -14.48 7.91 1.28
N LEU A 131 -14.16 8.22 2.54
CA LEU A 131 -13.66 9.55 2.90
C LEU A 131 -12.27 9.81 2.30
N GLY A 132 -11.39 8.82 2.34
CA GLY A 132 -10.07 8.91 1.74
C GLY A 132 -10.13 9.05 0.21
N SER A 133 -10.97 8.25 -0.45
CA SER A 133 -11.18 8.37 -1.89
C SER A 133 -11.77 9.73 -2.28
N LEU A 134 -12.71 10.28 -1.51
CA LEU A 134 -13.24 11.63 -1.75
C LEU A 134 -12.16 12.70 -1.60
N LEU A 135 -11.31 12.61 -0.58
CA LEU A 135 -10.18 13.52 -0.40
C LEU A 135 -9.18 13.40 -1.55
N PHE A 136 -8.85 12.18 -1.97
CA PHE A 136 -7.96 11.90 -3.10
C PHE A 136 -8.51 12.52 -4.40
N LEU A 137 -9.78 12.29 -4.71
CA LEU A 137 -10.45 12.88 -5.86
C LEU A 137 -10.52 14.41 -5.76
N TRP A 138 -10.77 14.95 -4.57
CA TRP A 138 -10.80 16.40 -4.35
C TRP A 138 -9.44 17.05 -4.62
N ILE A 139 -8.34 16.43 -4.21
CA ILE A 139 -6.98 16.88 -4.54
C ILE A 139 -6.78 16.87 -6.06
N GLY A 140 -7.17 15.79 -6.74
CA GLY A 140 -7.11 15.70 -8.20
C GLY A 140 -7.91 16.81 -8.90
N ILE A 141 -9.16 17.04 -8.48
CA ILE A 141 -10.04 18.11 -8.98
C ILE A 141 -9.42 19.49 -8.73
N TYR A 142 -8.84 19.71 -7.55
CA TYR A 142 -8.16 20.96 -7.21
C TYR A 142 -6.97 21.21 -8.15
N LEU A 143 -6.13 20.20 -8.40
CA LEU A 143 -5.01 20.31 -9.33
C LEU A 143 -5.48 20.58 -10.78
N LEU A 144 -6.56 19.93 -11.21
CA LEU A 144 -7.19 20.20 -12.51
C LEU A 144 -7.71 21.63 -12.61
N PHE A 145 -8.36 22.14 -11.55
CA PHE A 145 -8.85 23.51 -11.49
C PHE A 145 -7.71 24.53 -11.56
N ILE A 146 -6.64 24.32 -10.81
CA ILE A 146 -5.44 25.17 -10.86
C ILE A 146 -4.83 25.15 -12.27
N THR A 147 -4.69 23.97 -12.85
CA THR A 147 -4.17 23.81 -14.20
C THR A 147 -5.03 24.54 -15.22
N TYR A 148 -6.36 24.46 -15.09
CA TYR A 148 -7.30 25.21 -15.92
C TYR A 148 -7.09 26.73 -15.84
N LEU A 149 -6.91 27.28 -14.63
CA LEU A 149 -6.60 28.70 -14.46
C LEU A 149 -5.26 29.08 -15.12
N MET A 150 -4.26 28.20 -15.06
CA MET A 150 -2.98 28.43 -15.73
C MET A 150 -3.14 28.41 -17.27
N LEU A 151 -3.93 27.49 -17.81
CA LEU A 151 -4.20 27.38 -19.25
C LEU A 151 -4.98 28.57 -19.83
N THR A 152 -5.77 29.26 -19.00
CA THR A 152 -6.54 30.45 -19.36
C THR A 152 -5.81 31.77 -19.09
N SER A 153 -4.61 31.70 -18.49
CA SER A 153 -3.77 32.87 -18.23
C SER A 153 -3.37 33.59 -19.53
N LYS A 154 -3.24 34.92 -19.46
CA LYS A 154 -2.69 35.74 -20.55
C LYS A 154 -1.17 35.63 -20.66
N SER A 155 -0.49 35.20 -19.59
CA SER A 155 0.97 35.01 -19.61
C SER A 155 1.33 33.72 -20.34
N LYS A 156 2.06 33.85 -21.45
CA LYS A 156 2.53 32.72 -22.25
C LYS A 156 3.32 31.71 -21.42
N GLU A 157 4.12 32.18 -20.47
CA GLU A 157 4.89 31.31 -19.58
C GLU A 157 3.98 30.50 -18.64
N VAL A 158 2.97 31.15 -18.05
CA VAL A 158 2.01 30.48 -17.15
C VAL A 158 1.18 29.46 -17.93
N THR A 159 0.73 29.82 -19.13
CA THR A 159 0.03 28.91 -20.04
C THR A 159 0.90 27.70 -20.39
N ASN A 160 2.17 27.89 -20.76
CA ASN A 160 3.08 26.79 -21.10
C ASN A 160 3.30 25.82 -19.93
N SER A 161 3.38 26.32 -18.69
CA SER A 161 3.43 25.44 -17.53
C SER A 161 2.10 24.76 -17.26
N GLY A 162 0.97 25.43 -17.47
CA GLY A 162 -0.34 24.80 -17.43
C GLY A 162 -0.40 23.61 -18.39
N ILE A 163 0.08 23.75 -19.63
CA ILE A 163 0.12 22.69 -20.64
C ILE A 163 0.94 21.50 -20.14
N PHE A 164 2.14 21.78 -19.63
CA PHE A 164 3.03 20.76 -19.09
C PHE A 164 2.38 20.01 -17.92
N ILE A 165 1.81 20.72 -16.95
CA ILE A 165 1.15 20.12 -15.77
C ILE A 165 -0.06 19.28 -16.22
N SER A 166 -0.88 19.76 -17.17
CA SER A 166 -1.98 18.96 -17.70
C SER A 166 -1.49 17.66 -18.36
N GLY A 167 -0.36 17.69 -19.07
CA GLY A 167 0.26 16.49 -19.62
C GLY A 167 0.69 15.51 -18.52
N VAL A 168 1.26 16.00 -17.42
CA VAL A 168 1.62 15.20 -16.25
C VAL A 168 0.38 14.59 -15.57
N LEU A 169 -0.69 15.37 -15.37
CA LEU A 169 -1.92 14.87 -14.75
C LEU A 169 -2.58 13.78 -15.61
N VAL A 170 -2.58 13.95 -16.94
CA VAL A 170 -3.07 12.91 -17.87
C VAL A 170 -2.19 11.67 -17.85
N PHE A 171 -0.86 11.84 -17.84
CA PHE A 171 0.08 10.73 -17.72
C PHE A 171 -0.23 9.92 -16.46
N VAL A 172 -0.32 10.59 -15.31
CA VAL A 172 -0.63 9.96 -14.03
C VAL A 172 -2.00 9.27 -14.09
N ALA A 173 -3.07 9.97 -14.47
CA ALA A 173 -4.41 9.40 -14.47
C ALA A 173 -4.54 8.11 -15.32
N VAL A 174 -3.83 8.04 -16.46
CA VAL A 174 -3.80 6.86 -17.32
C VAL A 174 -2.87 5.79 -16.78
N HIS A 175 -1.69 6.16 -16.29
CA HIS A 175 -0.72 5.22 -15.71
C HIS A 175 -1.36 4.45 -14.54
N GLU A 176 -1.95 5.18 -13.61
CA GLU A 176 -2.55 4.65 -12.38
C GLU A 176 -3.81 3.80 -12.61
N PHE A 177 -4.46 3.95 -13.77
CA PHE A 177 -5.62 3.11 -14.11
C PHE A 177 -5.20 1.72 -14.59
N PHE A 178 -4.08 1.62 -15.31
CA PHE A 178 -3.60 0.36 -15.89
C PHE A 178 -2.49 -0.30 -15.08
N ASP A 179 -1.94 0.41 -14.09
CA ASP A 179 -0.80 0.06 -13.24
C ASP A 179 0.26 -0.73 -14.01
N TYR A 180 0.97 -0.01 -14.88
CA TYR A 180 2.17 -0.56 -15.48
C TYR A 180 3.28 -0.51 -14.43
N ASN A 181 3.38 -1.54 -13.59
CA ASN A 181 4.44 -2.00 -12.64
C ASN A 181 5.81 -1.24 -12.56
N LEU A 182 5.84 0.07 -12.77
CA LEU A 182 6.94 1.01 -12.71
C LEU A 182 6.78 1.68 -11.35
N GLY A 183 7.50 1.15 -10.37
CA GLY A 183 7.25 1.35 -8.95
C GLY A 183 6.76 2.74 -8.52
N GLU A 184 5.85 2.72 -7.55
CA GLU A 184 5.15 3.84 -6.89
C GLU A 184 6.03 5.08 -6.60
N GLN A 185 7.34 4.88 -6.45
CA GLN A 185 8.34 5.92 -6.25
C GLN A 185 8.41 6.95 -7.41
N HIS A 186 8.00 6.58 -8.63
CA HIS A 186 8.02 7.47 -9.79
C HIS A 186 6.84 8.45 -9.85
N PHE A 187 5.85 8.30 -8.97
CA PHE A 187 4.70 9.21 -8.83
C PHE A 187 5.04 10.48 -8.05
N PHE A 188 5.93 10.37 -7.07
CA PHE A 188 6.31 11.50 -6.20
C PHE A 188 6.95 12.64 -6.99
N ILE A 189 7.72 12.31 -8.02
CA ILE A 189 8.42 13.26 -8.88
C ILE A 189 7.43 14.15 -9.67
N PRO A 190 6.49 13.62 -10.48
CA PRO A 190 5.51 14.43 -11.20
C PRO A 190 4.59 15.24 -10.29
N VAL A 191 4.20 14.72 -9.12
CA VAL A 191 3.39 15.47 -8.15
C VAL A 191 4.18 16.63 -7.54
N VAL A 192 5.41 16.37 -7.05
CA VAL A 192 6.28 17.42 -6.49
C VAL A 192 6.63 18.46 -7.53
N LEU A 193 6.88 18.05 -8.77
CA LEU A 193 7.20 18.95 -9.88
C LEU A 193 5.99 19.79 -10.28
N SER A 194 4.78 19.21 -10.28
CA SER A 194 3.53 19.96 -10.51
C SER A 194 3.26 20.97 -9.40
N LEU A 195 3.38 20.57 -8.14
CA LEU A 195 3.25 21.47 -6.98
C LEU A 195 4.31 22.59 -6.99
N SER A 196 5.54 22.27 -7.38
CA SER A 196 6.64 23.25 -7.48
C SER A 196 6.39 24.27 -8.60
N LEU A 197 5.92 23.82 -9.78
CA LEU A 197 5.59 24.70 -10.90
C LEU A 197 4.35 25.56 -10.62
N ILE A 198 3.34 25.00 -9.96
CA ILE A 198 2.17 25.73 -9.44
C ILE A 198 2.65 26.84 -8.50
N ARG A 199 3.54 26.53 -7.55
CA ARG A 199 4.06 27.48 -6.57
C ARG A 199 4.90 28.60 -7.19
N ILE A 200 5.77 28.27 -8.14
CA ILE A 200 6.65 29.26 -8.80
C ILE A 200 5.83 30.23 -9.66
N LYS A 201 4.79 29.76 -10.36
CA LYS A 201 4.10 30.56 -11.39
C LYS A 201 2.78 31.18 -10.99
N LEU A 202 2.11 30.68 -9.94
CA LEU A 202 0.97 31.40 -9.40
C LEU A 202 1.40 32.64 -8.64
N SER A 203 2.65 32.70 -8.15
CA SER A 203 3.20 33.84 -7.39
C SER A 203 2.08 34.53 -6.62
N PHE A 204 1.28 33.74 -5.90
CA PHE A 204 0.46 34.35 -4.89
C PHE A 204 1.50 35.05 -4.05
N PRO A 205 1.42 36.38 -3.82
CA PRO A 205 2.10 36.90 -2.67
C PRO A 205 1.59 35.98 -1.57
N ILE A 206 2.45 35.09 -1.06
CA ILE A 206 2.14 34.28 0.10
C ILE A 206 1.92 35.38 1.10
N ARG A 207 0.65 35.79 1.26
CA ARG A 207 0.21 36.91 2.06
C ARG A 207 0.83 36.57 3.37
N LYS A 208 1.97 37.21 3.72
CA LYS A 208 2.96 36.69 4.69
C LYS A 208 2.14 36.00 5.73
N PHE A 209 2.07 34.65 5.67
CA PHE A 209 1.10 33.94 6.49
C PHE A 209 1.47 34.45 7.86
N LYS A 210 0.58 35.22 8.51
CA LYS A 210 0.94 35.86 9.77
C LYS A 210 1.25 34.65 10.63
N GLN A 211 2.55 34.39 10.81
CA GLN A 211 3.02 33.19 11.46
C GLN A 211 2.71 33.44 12.91
N ASN A 212 1.45 33.21 13.24
CA ASN A 212 0.97 33.27 14.58
C ASN A 212 1.78 32.24 15.36
N LEU A 213 2.10 32.55 16.60
CA LEU A 213 2.89 31.67 17.48
C LEU A 213 2.37 30.22 17.41
N SER A 214 1.05 30.05 17.35
CA SER A 214 0.35 28.78 17.14
C SER A 214 0.83 27.97 15.92
N PHE A 215 1.03 28.57 14.75
CA PHE A 215 1.50 27.84 13.56
C PHE A 215 2.93 27.32 13.75
N LYS A 216 3.82 28.14 14.34
CA LYS A 216 5.19 27.71 14.65
C LYS A 216 5.21 26.57 15.65
N THR A 217 4.38 26.66 16.69
CA THR A 217 4.25 25.60 17.70
C THR A 217 3.73 24.31 17.08
N VAL A 218 2.65 24.36 16.30
CA VAL A 218 2.09 23.17 15.62
C VAL A 218 3.12 22.56 14.67
N TYR A 219 3.80 23.39 13.87
CA TYR A 219 4.85 22.91 12.96
C TYR A 219 6.00 22.21 13.70
N MET A 220 6.48 22.78 14.82
CA MET A 220 7.52 22.17 15.64
C MET A 220 7.05 20.86 16.27
N ILE A 221 5.81 20.79 16.77
CA ILE A 221 5.23 19.55 17.30
C ILE A 221 5.20 18.48 16.21
N VAL A 222 4.72 18.81 15.01
CA VAL A 222 4.69 17.87 13.87
C VAL A 222 6.10 17.39 13.52
N LEU A 223 7.10 18.27 13.49
CA LEU A 223 8.49 17.87 13.23
C LEU A 223 9.07 16.96 14.33
N ILE A 224 8.78 17.24 15.60
CA ILE A 224 9.22 16.38 16.73
C ILE A 224 8.55 15.01 16.63
N LEU A 225 7.24 14.96 16.35
CA LEU A 225 6.51 13.71 16.16
C LEU A 225 7.06 12.92 14.97
N LEU A 226 7.38 13.59 13.86
CA LEU A 226 7.99 12.96 12.68
C LEU A 226 9.38 12.43 13.02
N GLY A 227 10.21 13.20 13.71
CA GLY A 227 11.54 12.78 14.16
C GLY A 227 11.48 11.59 15.11
N PHE A 228 10.52 11.58 16.04
CA PHE A 228 10.27 10.45 16.93
C PHE A 228 9.82 9.20 16.15
N LEU A 229 8.91 9.34 15.18
CA LEU A 229 8.47 8.25 14.31
C LEU A 229 9.65 7.67 13.51
N SER A 230 10.49 8.53 12.91
CA SER A 230 11.69 8.10 12.18
C SER A 230 12.67 7.35 13.09
N PHE A 231 12.93 7.88 14.29
CA PHE A 231 13.76 7.19 15.28
C PHE A 231 13.19 5.81 15.62
N GLN A 232 11.88 5.73 15.89
CA GLN A 232 11.21 4.48 16.22
C GLN A 232 11.37 3.44 15.11
N LEU A 233 11.12 3.82 13.85
CA LEU A 233 11.24 2.92 12.69
C LEU A 233 12.68 2.44 12.49
N ILE A 234 13.67 3.34 12.60
CA ILE A 234 15.09 2.98 12.49
C ILE A 234 15.51 2.02 13.61
N TRP A 235 15.05 2.29 14.83
CA TRP A 235 15.41 1.48 16.00
C TRP A 235 14.83 0.07 15.91
N GLU A 236 13.57 -0.03 15.51
CA GLU A 236 12.90 -1.30 15.27
C GLU A 236 13.58 -2.09 14.13
N GLN A 237 13.94 -1.43 13.02
CA GLN A 237 14.67 -2.06 11.92
C GLN A 237 16.07 -2.55 12.34
N ARG A 238 16.80 -1.78 13.17
CA ARG A 238 18.09 -2.22 13.72
C ARG A 238 17.94 -3.54 14.48
N LEU A 239 16.93 -3.63 15.34
CA LEU A 239 16.69 -4.83 16.14
C LEU A 239 16.28 -6.01 15.27
N LYS A 240 15.40 -5.81 14.27
CA LYS A 240 15.05 -6.81 13.26
C LYS A 240 16.30 -7.37 12.58
N ASN A 241 17.17 -6.50 12.08
CA ASN A 241 18.41 -6.90 11.39
C ASN A 241 19.35 -7.69 12.31
N LEU A 242 19.45 -7.29 13.58
CA LEU A 242 20.28 -7.97 14.57
C LEU A 242 19.75 -9.38 14.88
N ILE A 243 18.44 -9.54 15.00
CA ILE A 243 17.81 -10.86 15.16
C ILE A 243 18.10 -11.72 13.92
N LEU A 244 17.79 -11.22 12.72
CA LEU A 244 17.98 -11.96 11.47
C LEU A 244 19.43 -12.38 11.23
N ALA A 245 20.40 -11.51 11.51
CA ALA A 245 21.82 -11.83 11.40
C ALA A 245 22.23 -12.97 12.35
N SER A 246 21.61 -13.05 13.54
CA SER A 246 21.89 -14.10 14.52
C SER A 246 21.20 -15.44 14.20
N THR A 247 20.18 -15.45 13.34
CA THR A 247 19.29 -16.60 13.11
C THR A 247 19.11 -16.95 11.64
N GLN A 248 20.03 -16.51 10.77
CA GLN A 248 19.96 -16.62 9.32
C GLN A 248 19.73 -18.06 8.80
N ASP A 249 20.28 -19.05 9.51
CA ASP A 249 20.18 -20.47 9.16
C ASP A 249 19.00 -21.19 9.83
N GLU A 250 18.26 -20.50 10.70
CA GLU A 250 17.22 -21.10 11.54
C GLU A 250 15.82 -20.61 11.18
N ILE A 251 15.72 -19.44 10.57
CA ILE A 251 14.46 -18.81 10.21
C ILE A 251 14.44 -18.48 8.73
N GLU A 252 13.30 -18.69 8.09
CA GLU A 252 12.98 -18.16 6.76
C GLU A 252 11.77 -17.23 6.84
N LEU A 253 11.74 -16.26 5.93
CA LEU A 253 10.58 -15.40 5.70
C LEU A 253 9.87 -15.96 4.47
N ASP A 254 8.59 -16.31 4.60
CA ASP A 254 7.80 -16.71 3.44
C ASP A 254 7.30 -15.48 2.65
N ASN A 255 6.69 -15.73 1.50
CA ASN A 255 6.19 -14.69 0.61
C ASN A 255 4.99 -13.89 1.21
N PHE A 256 4.42 -14.34 2.33
CA PHE A 256 3.42 -13.62 3.11
C PHE A 256 4.05 -12.79 4.24
N LEU A 257 5.38 -12.65 4.24
CA LEU A 257 6.15 -11.96 5.27
C LEU A 257 6.03 -12.61 6.66
N ILE A 258 5.81 -13.94 6.69
CA ILE A 258 5.69 -14.71 7.92
C ILE A 258 6.98 -15.47 8.19
N TYR A 259 7.51 -15.29 9.40
CA TYR A 259 8.70 -15.99 9.82
C TYR A 259 8.39 -17.44 10.23
N LYS A 260 9.10 -18.39 9.64
CA LYS A 260 8.99 -19.83 9.91
C LYS A 260 10.34 -20.42 10.29
N GLU A 261 10.33 -21.41 11.18
CA GLU A 261 11.54 -22.14 11.55
C GLU A 261 11.93 -23.12 10.43
N LYS A 262 13.19 -23.09 10.00
CA LYS A 262 13.74 -24.03 9.03
C LYS A 262 13.87 -25.41 9.65
N LYS A 263 13.53 -26.46 8.87
CA LYS A 263 13.85 -27.84 9.25
C LYS A 263 15.38 -27.99 9.43
N PRO A 264 15.87 -28.74 10.43
CA PRO A 264 17.30 -28.84 10.69
C PRO A 264 18.05 -29.38 9.47
N SER A 265 18.97 -28.60 8.89
CA SER A 265 19.93 -29.10 7.90
C SER A 265 21.36 -28.80 8.37
N GLY A 266 22.13 -29.86 8.60
CA GLY A 266 23.58 -29.80 8.82
C GLY A 266 24.09 -29.13 10.12
N ASN A 267 25.43 -29.07 10.22
CA ASN A 267 26.16 -28.52 11.36
C ASN A 267 25.89 -27.02 11.52
N ARG A 268 25.04 -26.68 12.49
CA ARG A 268 24.68 -25.32 12.86
C ARG A 268 25.89 -24.58 13.43
N LYS A 269 26.21 -23.41 12.89
CA LYS A 269 27.06 -22.45 13.60
C LYS A 269 26.25 -21.89 14.77
N LYS A 270 26.65 -22.21 16.00
CA LYS A 270 26.05 -21.62 17.21
C LYS A 270 26.41 -20.14 17.28
N PHE A 271 25.55 -19.27 16.79
CA PHE A 271 25.55 -17.86 17.17
C PHE A 271 24.77 -17.70 18.48
N SER A 272 25.25 -16.83 19.37
CA SER A 272 24.50 -16.45 20.57
C SER A 272 23.26 -15.67 20.17
N HIS A 273 22.08 -16.16 20.54
CA HIS A 273 20.83 -15.43 20.31
C HIS A 273 20.81 -14.13 21.13
N PRO A 274 20.25 -13.04 20.58
CA PRO A 274 20.28 -11.71 21.18
C PRO A 274 19.19 -11.51 22.24
N PHE A 275 19.04 -12.46 23.18
CA PHE A 275 17.96 -12.44 24.17
C PHE A 275 17.92 -11.16 25.01
N GLU A 276 19.07 -10.72 25.52
CA GLU A 276 19.18 -9.50 26.34
C GLU A 276 18.81 -8.24 25.56
N GLU A 277 19.21 -8.16 24.28
CA GLU A 277 18.90 -7.00 23.44
C GLU A 277 17.39 -6.94 23.14
N ILE A 278 16.73 -8.09 22.93
CA ILE A 278 15.27 -8.16 22.79
C ILE A 278 14.57 -7.74 24.09
N LEU A 279 15.01 -8.26 25.25
CA LEU A 279 14.43 -7.93 26.55
C LEU A 279 14.52 -6.42 26.83
N LYS A 280 15.69 -5.82 26.62
CA LYS A 280 15.94 -4.39 26.86
C LYS A 280 15.12 -3.50 25.93
N ASN A 281 14.83 -3.96 24.71
CA ASN A 281 14.16 -3.18 23.69
C ASN A 281 12.71 -3.62 23.41
N GLN A 282 12.12 -4.48 24.23
CA GLN A 282 10.79 -5.07 24.02
C GLN A 282 9.68 -4.05 23.75
N PHE A 283 9.79 -2.83 24.31
CA PHE A 283 8.82 -1.75 24.13
C PHE A 283 8.84 -1.15 22.70
N TRP A 284 10.01 -1.20 22.06
CA TRP A 284 10.23 -0.66 20.72
C TRP A 284 9.83 -1.62 19.61
N ILE A 285 9.62 -2.90 19.93
CA ILE A 285 9.11 -3.92 19.00
C ILE A 285 7.60 -3.70 18.85
N ARG A 286 7.14 -3.24 17.69
CA ARG A 286 5.72 -2.84 17.53
C ARG A 286 5.04 -3.48 16.34
N SER A 287 5.74 -3.73 15.24
CA SER A 287 5.15 -4.41 14.10
C SER A 287 4.84 -5.86 14.44
N GLU A 288 3.79 -6.39 13.81
CA GLU A 288 3.41 -7.79 13.92
C GLU A 288 4.59 -8.72 13.65
N GLU A 289 5.24 -8.55 12.49
CA GLU A 289 6.39 -9.34 12.06
C GLU A 289 7.49 -9.40 13.12
N ASN A 290 7.85 -8.26 13.72
CA ASN A 290 8.95 -8.20 14.67
C ASN A 290 8.56 -8.78 16.03
N ILE A 291 7.29 -8.65 16.43
CA ILE A 291 6.78 -9.29 17.65
C ILE A 291 6.82 -10.81 17.48
N VAL A 292 6.33 -11.32 16.35
CA VAL A 292 6.38 -12.75 16.02
C VAL A 292 7.83 -13.24 15.96
N LEU A 293 8.70 -12.56 15.20
CA LEU A 293 10.13 -12.90 15.12
C LEU A 293 10.81 -12.95 16.50
N ALA A 294 10.58 -11.95 17.34
CA ALA A 294 11.13 -11.91 18.70
C ALA A 294 10.64 -13.09 19.55
N SER A 295 9.35 -13.45 19.44
CA SER A 295 8.76 -14.58 20.14
C SER A 295 9.35 -15.93 19.71
N LEU A 296 9.57 -16.13 18.41
CA LEU A 296 10.22 -17.32 17.84
C LEU A 296 11.65 -17.54 18.35
N ILE A 297 12.37 -16.45 18.65
CA ILE A 297 13.71 -16.54 19.22
C ILE A 297 13.65 -16.80 20.71
N LEU A 298 12.91 -15.99 21.46
CA LEU A 298 12.85 -16.10 22.91
C LEU A 298 12.32 -17.45 23.38
N ARG A 299 11.40 -18.08 22.63
CA ARG A 299 10.84 -19.40 22.97
C ARG A 299 11.87 -20.54 22.97
N LYS A 300 13.07 -20.33 22.41
CA LYS A 300 14.18 -21.30 22.44
C LYS A 300 14.82 -21.44 23.81
N SER A 301 14.60 -20.46 24.71
CA SER A 301 15.04 -20.53 26.09
C SER A 301 13.84 -20.60 27.04
N PRO A 302 13.86 -21.49 28.06
CA PRO A 302 12.81 -21.56 29.07
C PRO A 302 12.75 -20.30 29.94
N ASP A 303 13.84 -19.53 30.06
CA ASP A 303 13.94 -18.37 30.96
C ASP A 303 13.06 -17.18 30.52
N TYR A 304 12.63 -17.16 29.25
CA TYR A 304 11.91 -16.03 28.66
C TYR A 304 10.45 -16.34 28.29
N GLN A 305 9.88 -17.44 28.80
CA GLN A 305 8.51 -17.86 28.44
C GLN A 305 7.44 -16.82 28.80
N ASP A 306 7.58 -16.13 29.93
CA ASP A 306 6.64 -15.08 30.34
C ASP A 306 6.70 -13.87 29.41
N LEU A 307 7.90 -13.53 28.92
CA LEU A 307 8.09 -12.46 27.94
C LEU A 307 7.48 -12.83 26.59
N VAL A 308 7.66 -14.06 26.13
CA VAL A 308 7.04 -14.57 24.89
C VAL A 308 5.52 -14.40 24.95
N GLU A 309 4.90 -14.84 26.05
CA GLU A 309 3.45 -14.74 26.23
C GLU A 309 2.98 -13.28 26.27
N SER A 310 3.72 -12.42 26.98
CA SER A 310 3.44 -10.97 27.01
C SER A 310 3.52 -10.32 25.62
N LEU A 311 4.53 -10.68 24.83
CA LEU A 311 4.70 -10.20 23.46
C LEU A 311 3.55 -10.65 22.54
N LEU A 312 3.17 -11.93 22.61
CA LEU A 312 2.09 -12.49 21.78
C LEU A 312 0.71 -11.99 22.21
N ASN A 313 0.48 -11.78 23.51
CA ASN A 313 -0.71 -11.09 23.99
C ASN A 313 -0.81 -9.67 23.42
N ARG A 314 0.31 -8.94 23.40
CA ARG A 314 0.37 -7.61 22.79
C ARG A 314 0.18 -7.66 21.27
N CYS A 315 0.66 -8.71 20.59
CA CYS A 315 0.43 -8.95 19.15
C CYS A 315 -1.07 -8.98 18.86
N VAL A 316 -1.79 -9.85 19.55
CA VAL A 316 -3.24 -10.05 19.39
C VAL A 316 -4.04 -8.79 19.74
N ILE A 317 -3.67 -8.08 20.81
CA ILE A 317 -4.36 -6.83 21.20
C ILE A 317 -4.21 -5.74 20.14
N LYS A 318 -3.02 -5.62 19.54
CA LYS A 318 -2.74 -4.60 18.52
C LYS A 318 -3.28 -4.98 17.15
N ASN A 319 -3.20 -6.26 16.80
CA ASN A 319 -3.57 -6.82 15.51
C ASN A 319 -4.61 -7.93 15.72
N PRO A 320 -5.85 -7.58 16.10
CA PRO A 320 -6.88 -8.57 16.43
C PRO A 320 -7.28 -9.45 15.23
N TYR A 321 -7.03 -8.98 14.01
CA TYR A 321 -7.28 -9.71 12.76
C TYR A 321 -6.07 -10.49 12.25
N SER A 322 -4.95 -10.54 12.97
CA SER A 322 -3.79 -11.34 12.56
C SER A 322 -3.95 -12.81 12.98
N SER A 323 -4.19 -13.67 12.01
CA SER A 323 -4.19 -15.14 12.22
C SER A 323 -2.84 -15.67 12.70
N VAL A 324 -1.74 -15.01 12.33
CA VAL A 324 -0.38 -15.36 12.76
C VAL A 324 -0.19 -15.09 14.26
N CYS A 325 -0.59 -13.91 14.74
CA CYS A 325 -0.55 -13.59 16.17
C CYS A 325 -1.36 -14.62 16.99
N TRP A 326 -2.54 -15.03 16.49
CA TRP A 326 -3.38 -16.02 17.16
C TRP A 326 -2.77 -17.43 17.13
N LYS A 327 -2.23 -17.90 16.00
CA LYS A 327 -1.56 -19.20 15.87
C LYS A 327 -0.37 -19.32 16.81
N GLU A 328 0.56 -18.35 16.75
CA GLU A 328 1.77 -18.39 17.58
C GLU A 328 1.44 -18.33 19.08
N LYS A 329 0.41 -17.57 19.46
CA LYS A 329 -0.10 -17.58 20.83
C LYS A 329 -0.66 -18.95 21.24
N ALA A 330 -1.49 -19.57 20.40
CA ALA A 330 -2.05 -20.89 20.66
C ALA A 330 -0.95 -21.95 20.79
N ASP A 331 0.07 -21.91 19.93
CA ASP A 331 1.19 -22.87 19.96
C ASP A 331 2.01 -22.78 21.25
N VAL A 332 2.21 -21.58 21.79
CA VAL A 332 2.91 -21.37 23.07
C VAL A 332 2.08 -21.87 24.25
N LEU A 333 0.78 -21.58 24.27
CA LEU A 333 -0.12 -22.00 25.35
C LEU A 333 -0.38 -23.51 25.36
N SER A 334 -0.46 -24.13 24.17
CA SER A 334 -0.60 -25.58 23.99
C SER A 334 0.56 -26.35 24.62
N LYS A 335 1.80 -25.85 24.46
CA LYS A 335 2.99 -26.42 25.10
C LYS A 335 3.00 -26.33 26.63
N LYS A 336 2.13 -25.50 27.22
CA LYS A 336 1.94 -25.36 28.67
C LYS A 336 0.71 -26.14 29.17
N ASP A 337 0.13 -27.03 28.36
CA ASP A 337 -1.10 -27.78 28.65
C ASP A 337 -2.30 -26.88 29.03
N GLN A 338 -2.34 -25.65 28.51
CA GLN A 338 -3.46 -24.73 28.74
C GLN A 338 -4.57 -24.93 27.70
N ASN A 339 -5.80 -24.57 28.06
CA ASN A 339 -6.92 -24.61 27.13
C ASN A 339 -6.76 -23.53 26.04
N VAL A 340 -6.52 -23.96 24.80
CA VAL A 340 -6.29 -23.10 23.63
C VAL A 340 -7.48 -22.99 22.68
N THR A 341 -8.63 -23.56 23.03
CA THR A 341 -9.81 -23.61 22.14
C THR A 341 -10.20 -22.23 21.63
N ARG A 342 -10.18 -21.22 22.52
CA ARG A 342 -10.53 -19.84 22.15
C ARG A 342 -9.56 -19.26 21.13
N GLU A 343 -8.26 -19.36 21.38
CA GLU A 343 -7.21 -18.80 20.51
C GLU A 343 -7.22 -19.47 19.13
N LEU A 344 -7.47 -20.78 19.07
CA LEU A 344 -7.61 -21.51 17.81
C LEU A 344 -8.89 -21.12 17.04
N GLU A 345 -10.02 -20.96 17.73
CA GLU A 345 -11.27 -20.53 17.11
C GLU A 345 -11.18 -19.11 16.57
N GLU A 346 -10.63 -18.17 17.35
CA GLU A 346 -10.42 -16.79 16.89
C GLU A 346 -9.40 -16.73 15.75
N GLY A 347 -8.29 -17.47 15.85
CA GLY A 347 -7.29 -17.54 14.78
C GLY A 347 -7.85 -18.06 13.46
N LYS A 348 -8.70 -19.09 13.49
CA LYS A 348 -9.38 -19.62 12.29
C LYS A 348 -10.37 -18.64 11.69
N LYS A 349 -11.06 -17.82 12.49
CA LYS A 349 -11.96 -16.76 11.96
C LYS A 349 -11.20 -15.70 11.18
N THR A 350 -9.94 -15.47 11.55
CA THR A 350 -9.03 -14.51 10.91
C THR A 350 -8.16 -15.13 9.81
N ASP A 351 -8.37 -16.42 9.48
CA ASP A 351 -7.69 -17.12 8.39
C ASP A 351 -8.70 -17.67 7.36
N PRO A 352 -9.51 -16.78 6.74
CA PRO A 352 -10.62 -17.20 5.87
C PRO A 352 -10.16 -17.98 4.65
N PHE A 353 -8.92 -17.76 4.20
CA PHE A 353 -8.34 -18.44 3.05
C PHE A 353 -7.45 -19.62 3.42
N HIS A 354 -7.34 -19.98 4.70
CA HIS A 354 -6.57 -21.13 5.16
C HIS A 354 -5.09 -21.07 4.74
N ILE A 355 -4.46 -19.92 4.98
CA ILE A 355 -3.04 -19.66 4.69
C ILE A 355 -2.18 -20.14 5.87
N ILE A 356 -2.70 -20.07 7.10
CA ILE A 356 -1.93 -20.16 8.34
C ILE A 356 -2.22 -21.44 9.12
N PHE A 357 -3.48 -21.84 9.29
CA PHE A 357 -3.87 -22.94 10.18
C PHE A 357 -3.90 -24.33 9.53
N THR A 358 -3.83 -24.41 8.21
CA THR A 358 -3.86 -25.66 7.42
C THR A 358 -2.49 -26.09 6.90
N GLU A 359 -1.45 -25.26 7.10
CA GLU A 359 -0.03 -25.63 6.96
C GLU A 359 0.55 -26.06 8.30
#